data_AF-A0A1I0D4T0-F1
#
_entry.id   AF-A0A1I0D4T0-F1
#
_cell.length_a   1.000
_cell.length_b   1.000
_cell.length_c   1.000
_cell.angle_alpha   90.00
_cell.angle_beta   90.00
_cell.angle_gamma   90.00
#
_symmetry.space_group_name_H-M   'P 1'
#
loop_
_entity.id
_entity.type
_entity.pdbx_description
1 polymer ?
#
loop_
_entity_poly.entity_id
_entity_poly.type
_entity_poly.pdbx_seq_one_letter_code
_entity_poly.pdbx_strand_id
1 'polypeptide(L)'
;MFKILAKKFIKNNTEFNNPKVREQYGTLCSIISIVCNIVLVIFKLTMGAITHSIAIQADGLNNLSDVGSNLASLFGFKLANKHPDIEHPYGHGRIEYVAGLIIAFLILLVGFQALRDSVFKIIAPEKVTFTIVAVIILIVSILIKLWMAVFNRYASKKINSATLLAASQDSLNDVLATLATLISLILSLYTDLPVDGIMGAVVSIIVLKAGIEIFKDTVNPLLGMAPDKELIKELEEYILSYPEALGIHDLMMHDYGPGRKFLTLHVEVDCNDNIMATHDAMDRIERAVLGKYHILTTIHMDPIDSSDVLTNELKEIVIDVVKEINDEYSIHDFRIVSGPTHTNLIFDVLIPSNDQIKHTILKEQINQRLKAIDPSYFTVMQIEHSFV
;
A
#
# COMPACT_ATOMS: atom_id res chain seq x y z
N MET A 1 5.94 -15.32 30.33
CA MET A 1 7.16 -14.84 29.66
C MET A 1 6.98 -13.48 28.97
N PHE A 2 6.14 -13.34 27.94
CA PHE A 2 5.97 -12.05 27.24
C PHE A 2 5.57 -10.86 28.14
N LYS A 3 4.62 -11.06 29.08
CA LYS A 3 4.24 -10.00 30.04
C LYS A 3 5.41 -9.49 30.90
N ILE A 4 6.42 -10.33 31.16
CA ILE A 4 7.63 -9.95 31.91
C ILE A 4 8.56 -9.12 31.02
N LEU A 5 8.73 -9.53 29.75
CA LEU A 5 9.48 -8.77 28.76
C LEU A 5 8.85 -7.39 28.53
N ALA A 6 7.53 -7.33 28.33
CA ALA A 6 6.80 -6.06 28.19
C ALA A 6 6.99 -5.16 29.43
N LYS A 7 6.90 -5.71 30.64
CA LYS A 7 7.18 -4.95 31.88
C LYS A 7 8.61 -4.42 31.97
N LYS A 8 9.58 -5.15 31.41
CA LYS A 8 11.01 -4.79 31.47
C LYS A 8 11.41 -3.75 30.42
N PHE A 9 10.85 -3.83 29.22
CA PHE A 9 11.27 -3.03 28.07
C PHE A 9 10.33 -1.85 27.74
N ILE A 10 9.10 -1.84 28.25
CA ILE A 10 8.10 -0.80 27.94
C ILE A 10 7.82 0.02 29.22
N LYS A 11 8.16 1.31 29.17
CA LYS A 11 7.80 2.27 30.25
C LYS A 11 6.31 2.60 30.15
N ASN A 12 5.63 2.75 31.28
CA ASN A 12 4.17 2.98 31.35
C ASN A 12 3.35 1.96 30.54
N ASN A 13 3.69 0.68 30.66
CA ASN A 13 3.11 -0.45 29.90
C ASN A 13 1.59 -0.69 30.06
N THR A 14 0.87 0.17 30.76
CA THR A 14 -0.59 0.14 30.92
C THR A 14 -1.31 1.25 30.15
N GLU A 15 -0.59 2.26 29.64
CA GLU A 15 -1.16 3.37 28.85
C GLU A 15 -1.26 3.00 27.37
N PHE A 16 -2.08 1.99 27.04
CA PHE A 16 -2.13 1.43 25.68
C PHE A 16 -2.60 2.42 24.59
N ASN A 17 -3.27 3.51 24.98
CA ASN A 17 -3.73 4.56 24.07
C ASN A 17 -2.64 5.62 23.78
N ASN A 18 -1.51 5.58 24.49
CA ASN A 18 -0.40 6.48 24.22
C ASN A 18 0.35 6.02 22.96
N PRO A 19 0.49 6.86 21.90
CA PRO A 19 1.15 6.48 20.65
C PRO A 19 2.55 5.89 20.85
N LYS A 20 3.34 6.43 21.79
CA LYS A 20 4.69 5.94 22.10
C LYS A 20 4.69 4.55 22.75
N VAL A 21 3.70 4.27 23.60
CA VAL A 21 3.57 2.95 24.26
C VAL A 21 3.09 1.92 23.25
N ARG A 22 2.14 2.29 22.37
CA ARG A 22 1.67 1.46 21.27
C ARG A 22 2.80 1.07 20.31
N GLU A 23 3.63 2.03 19.92
CA GLU A 23 4.84 1.82 19.10
C GLU A 23 5.80 0.83 19.78
N GLN A 24 6.14 1.06 21.05
CA GLN A 24 7.04 0.19 21.82
C GLN A 24 6.55 -1.26 21.91
N TYR A 25 5.23 -1.48 22.08
CA TYR A 25 4.64 -2.81 22.04
C TYR A 25 4.80 -3.48 20.67
N GLY A 26 4.52 -2.73 19.58
CA GLY A 26 4.71 -3.21 18.21
C GLY A 26 6.16 -3.60 17.95
N THR A 27 7.10 -2.70 18.21
CA THR A 27 8.54 -2.93 18.02
C THR A 27 9.05 -4.13 18.82
N LEU A 28 8.65 -4.26 20.09
CA LEU A 28 9.07 -5.39 20.92
C LEU A 28 8.54 -6.72 20.36
N CYS A 29 7.26 -6.79 19.97
CA CYS A 29 6.66 -7.96 19.34
C CYS A 29 7.38 -8.35 18.05
N SER A 30 7.67 -7.38 17.17
CA SER A 30 8.37 -7.60 15.91
C SER A 30 9.79 -8.13 16.14
N ILE A 31 10.57 -7.51 17.04
CA ILE A 31 11.94 -7.95 17.35
C ILE A 31 11.95 -9.39 17.89
N ILE A 32 11.07 -9.71 18.85
CA ILE A 32 10.98 -11.08 19.39
C ILE A 32 10.60 -12.06 18.28
N SER A 33 9.64 -11.71 17.42
CA SER A 33 9.20 -12.56 16.31
C SER A 33 10.32 -12.81 15.30
N ILE A 34 11.10 -11.77 14.94
CA ILE A 34 12.27 -11.89 14.05
C ILE A 34 13.29 -12.86 14.65
N VAL A 35 13.67 -12.67 15.92
CA VAL A 35 14.68 -13.52 16.57
C VAL A 35 14.20 -14.97 16.63
N CYS A 36 12.94 -15.21 17.01
CA CYS A 36 12.36 -16.55 17.01
C CYS A 36 12.39 -17.17 15.60
N ASN A 37 11.94 -16.46 14.57
CA ASN A 37 11.92 -16.99 13.22
C ASN A 37 13.33 -17.27 12.68
N ILE A 38 14.32 -16.41 12.93
CA ILE A 38 15.72 -16.68 12.55
C ILE A 38 16.22 -17.99 13.19
N VAL A 39 15.94 -18.20 14.48
CA VAL A 39 16.31 -19.44 15.17
C VAL A 39 15.62 -20.65 14.55
N LEU A 40 14.32 -20.55 14.23
CA LEU A 40 13.58 -21.62 13.57
C LEU A 40 14.12 -21.93 12.18
N VAL A 41 14.43 -20.90 11.38
CA VAL A 41 15.03 -21.04 10.05
C VAL A 41 16.33 -21.83 10.13
N ILE A 42 17.25 -21.44 11.02
CA ILE A 42 18.54 -22.10 11.17
C ILE A 42 18.35 -23.58 11.51
N PHE A 43 17.51 -23.89 12.51
CA PHE A 43 17.29 -25.27 12.92
C PHE A 43 16.58 -26.10 11.84
N LYS A 44 15.50 -25.58 11.23
CA LYS A 44 14.74 -26.32 10.22
C LYS A 44 15.54 -26.52 8.94
N LEU A 45 16.23 -25.52 8.40
CA LEU A 45 17.04 -25.68 7.19
C LEU A 45 18.20 -26.65 7.42
N THR A 46 18.87 -26.56 8.58
CA THR A 46 19.94 -27.50 8.93
C THR A 46 19.42 -28.93 9.04
N MET A 47 18.29 -29.13 9.73
CA MET A 47 17.69 -30.47 9.85
C MET A 47 17.17 -30.98 8.52
N GLY A 48 16.50 -30.15 7.74
CA GLY A 48 16.00 -30.53 6.42
C GLY A 48 17.12 -30.95 5.48
N ALA A 49 18.30 -30.36 5.59
CA ALA A 49 19.50 -30.81 4.87
C ALA A 49 20.01 -32.16 5.38
N ILE A 50 20.16 -32.32 6.72
CA ILE A 50 20.66 -33.57 7.33
C ILE A 50 19.71 -34.75 7.10
N THR A 51 18.40 -34.53 7.18
CA THR A 51 17.40 -35.59 6.98
C THR A 51 17.04 -35.78 5.52
N HIS A 52 17.61 -34.97 4.61
CA HIS A 52 17.21 -34.88 3.20
C HIS A 52 15.70 -34.61 3.02
N SER A 53 15.04 -33.94 3.97
CA SER A 53 13.59 -33.67 3.92
C SER A 53 13.33 -32.34 3.26
N ILE A 54 12.62 -32.36 2.13
CA ILE A 54 12.27 -31.14 1.39
C ILE A 54 11.09 -30.45 2.07
N ALA A 55 10.19 -31.21 2.71
CA ALA A 55 9.10 -30.65 3.51
C ALA A 55 9.64 -29.78 4.65
N ILE A 56 10.63 -30.28 5.40
CA ILE A 56 11.26 -29.51 6.51
C ILE A 56 12.01 -28.28 5.96
N GLN A 57 12.69 -28.40 4.82
CA GLN A 57 13.34 -27.24 4.18
C GLN A 57 12.31 -26.18 3.78
N ALA A 58 11.24 -26.57 3.08
CA ALA A 58 10.17 -25.67 2.66
C ALA A 58 9.50 -24.94 3.85
N ASP A 59 9.28 -25.64 4.96
CA ASP A 59 8.76 -25.04 6.20
C ASP A 59 9.78 -24.09 6.87
N GLY A 60 11.07 -24.40 6.81
CA GLY A 60 12.13 -23.46 7.18
C GLY A 60 12.15 -22.20 6.30
N LEU A 61 11.91 -22.35 5.00
CA LEU A 61 11.83 -21.23 4.05
C LEU A 61 10.60 -20.37 4.27
N ASN A 62 9.46 -20.96 4.68
CA ASN A 62 8.30 -20.17 5.09
C ASN A 62 8.65 -19.25 6.26
N ASN A 63 9.38 -19.77 7.26
CA ASN A 63 9.82 -18.93 8.38
C ASN A 63 10.88 -17.90 7.98
N LEU A 64 11.64 -18.14 6.91
CA LEU A 64 12.54 -17.15 6.33
C LEU A 64 11.75 -16.02 5.66
N SER A 65 10.63 -16.34 4.99
CA SER A 65 9.71 -15.33 4.48
C SER A 65 9.18 -14.43 5.60
N ASP A 66 8.82 -15.02 6.75
CA ASP A 66 8.39 -14.24 7.92
C ASP A 66 9.49 -13.32 8.44
N VAL A 67 10.75 -13.78 8.48
CA VAL A 67 11.90 -12.91 8.82
C VAL A 67 11.96 -11.77 7.82
N GLY A 68 11.88 -12.08 6.52
CA GLY A 68 11.89 -11.12 5.44
C GLY A 68 10.84 -10.02 5.60
N SER A 69 9.57 -10.39 5.77
CA SER A 69 8.46 -9.44 5.96
C SER A 69 8.67 -8.57 7.20
N ASN A 70 9.09 -9.16 8.33
CA ASN A 70 9.35 -8.40 9.54
C ASN A 70 10.59 -7.51 9.45
N LEU A 71 11.62 -7.91 8.71
CA LEU A 71 12.80 -7.09 8.43
C LEU A 71 12.47 -5.94 7.49
N ALA A 72 11.66 -6.17 6.45
CA ALA A 72 11.15 -5.11 5.59
C ALA A 72 10.40 -4.07 6.42
N SER A 73 9.51 -4.50 7.34
CA SER A 73 8.87 -3.58 8.28
C SER A 73 9.90 -2.89 9.20
N LEU A 74 10.79 -3.62 9.87
CA LEU A 74 11.68 -3.04 10.90
C LEU A 74 12.76 -2.12 10.32
N PHE A 75 13.44 -2.54 9.25
CA PHE A 75 14.50 -1.76 8.62
C PHE A 75 13.96 -0.73 7.63
N GLY A 76 12.81 -1.02 7.00
CA GLY A 76 12.05 -0.06 6.20
C GLY A 76 11.85 1.23 6.95
N PHE A 77 11.29 1.17 8.16
CA PHE A 77 11.10 2.37 8.99
C PHE A 77 12.38 3.16 9.29
N LYS A 78 13.51 2.49 9.56
CA LYS A 78 14.74 3.19 9.97
C LYS A 78 15.45 3.85 8.77
N LEU A 79 15.51 3.18 7.63
CA LEU A 79 16.12 3.70 6.41
C LEU A 79 15.20 4.71 5.71
N ALA A 80 13.89 4.45 5.69
CA ALA A 80 12.89 5.39 5.19
C ALA A 80 12.94 6.71 5.95
N ASN A 81 13.20 6.70 7.26
CA ASN A 81 13.31 7.92 8.07
C ASN A 81 14.59 8.73 7.85
N LYS A 82 15.49 8.33 6.94
CA LYS A 82 16.61 9.19 6.54
C LYS A 82 16.07 10.47 5.90
N HIS A 83 16.54 11.62 6.39
CA HIS A 83 16.18 12.93 5.86
C HIS A 83 16.56 13.03 4.36
N PRO A 84 15.85 13.84 3.56
CA PRO A 84 16.27 14.18 2.21
C PRO A 84 17.72 14.66 2.14
N ASP A 85 18.41 14.29 1.06
CA ASP A 85 19.76 14.76 0.74
C ASP A 85 19.83 15.23 -0.73
N ILE A 86 21.02 15.66 -1.17
CA ILE A 86 21.22 16.25 -2.51
C ILE A 86 20.86 15.25 -3.62
N GLU A 87 21.12 13.97 -3.41
CA GLU A 87 20.81 12.93 -4.39
C GLU A 87 19.33 12.52 -4.32
N HIS A 88 18.70 12.64 -3.15
CA HIS A 88 17.32 12.25 -2.89
C HIS A 88 16.52 13.38 -2.22
N PRO A 89 16.13 14.43 -2.97
CA PRO A 89 15.45 15.61 -2.42
C PRO A 89 14.04 15.32 -1.88
N TYR A 90 13.40 14.24 -2.35
CA TYR A 90 12.11 13.76 -1.82
C TYR A 90 12.27 12.76 -0.67
N GLY A 91 13.51 12.46 -0.26
CA GLY A 91 13.82 11.53 0.82
C GLY A 91 13.99 10.08 0.38
N HIS A 92 14.17 9.21 1.37
CA HIS A 92 14.55 7.80 1.18
C HIS A 92 13.39 6.83 1.46
N GLY A 93 12.15 7.32 1.52
CA GLY A 93 10.99 6.53 1.93
C GLY A 93 10.81 5.24 1.11
N ARG A 94 10.94 5.34 -0.22
CA ARG A 94 10.81 4.18 -1.13
C ARG A 94 11.89 3.10 -0.97
N ILE A 95 12.98 3.34 -0.23
CA ILE A 95 13.98 2.30 0.07
C ILE A 95 13.34 1.12 0.83
N GLU A 96 12.32 1.39 1.64
CA GLU A 96 11.54 0.35 2.31
C GLU A 96 10.97 -0.66 1.31
N TYR A 97 10.35 -0.16 0.24
CA TYR A 97 9.83 -1.01 -0.81
C TYR A 97 10.97 -1.72 -1.56
N VAL A 98 12.03 -1.02 -1.95
CA VAL A 98 13.17 -1.68 -2.63
C VAL A 98 13.76 -2.82 -1.81
N ALA A 99 13.89 -2.66 -0.49
CA ALA A 99 14.33 -3.72 0.41
C ALA A 99 13.34 -4.90 0.46
N GLY A 100 12.04 -4.61 0.54
CA GLY A 100 10.98 -5.61 0.43
C GLY A 100 11.05 -6.40 -0.87
N LEU A 101 11.44 -5.75 -1.98
CA LEU A 101 11.50 -6.37 -3.30
C LEU A 101 12.63 -7.39 -3.39
N ILE A 102 13.80 -7.04 -2.85
CA ILE A 102 14.96 -7.94 -2.77
C ILE A 102 14.59 -9.19 -1.96
N ILE A 103 13.92 -8.99 -0.83
CA ILE A 103 13.47 -10.08 0.05
C ILE A 103 12.44 -10.96 -0.67
N ALA A 104 11.42 -10.37 -1.31
CA ALA A 104 10.43 -11.11 -2.07
C ALA A 104 11.07 -11.94 -3.18
N PHE A 105 12.05 -11.39 -3.90
CA PHE A 105 12.80 -12.12 -4.93
C PHE A 105 13.56 -13.32 -4.36
N LEU A 106 14.24 -13.17 -3.23
CA LEU A 106 14.94 -14.28 -2.56
C LEU A 106 13.97 -15.38 -2.14
N ILE A 107 12.82 -15.01 -1.57
CA ILE A 107 11.77 -15.97 -1.18
C ILE A 107 11.27 -16.74 -2.40
N LEU A 108 10.98 -16.04 -3.50
CA LEU A 108 10.50 -16.66 -4.73
C LEU A 108 11.53 -17.61 -5.34
N LEU A 109 12.80 -17.21 -5.37
CA LEU A 109 13.89 -18.05 -5.87
C LEU A 109 14.00 -19.35 -5.09
N VAL A 110 14.05 -19.25 -3.75
CA VAL A 110 14.26 -20.42 -2.91
C VAL A 110 12.98 -21.27 -2.78
N GLY A 111 11.80 -20.64 -2.80
CA GLY A 111 10.51 -21.34 -2.89
C GLY A 111 10.34 -22.11 -4.20
N PHE A 112 10.81 -21.55 -5.32
CA PHE A 112 10.81 -22.25 -6.61
C PHE A 112 11.77 -23.43 -6.60
N GLN A 113 12.97 -23.26 -6.02
CA GLN A 113 13.92 -24.35 -5.84
C GLN A 113 13.32 -25.48 -4.99
N ALA A 114 12.70 -25.15 -3.85
CA ALA A 114 12.05 -26.14 -3.00
C ALA A 114 10.90 -26.86 -3.70
N LEU A 115 10.09 -26.16 -4.50
CA LEU A 115 9.04 -26.77 -5.32
C LEU A 115 9.61 -27.73 -6.36
N ARG A 116 10.65 -27.30 -7.08
CA ARG A 116 11.34 -28.13 -8.08
C ARG A 116 11.89 -29.40 -7.45
N ASP A 117 12.60 -29.26 -6.33
CA ASP A 117 13.21 -30.39 -5.64
C ASP A 117 12.12 -31.32 -5.07
N SER A 118 11.01 -30.76 -4.58
CA SER A 118 9.83 -31.53 -4.13
C SER A 118 9.24 -32.37 -5.26
N VAL A 119 9.06 -31.78 -6.45
CA VAL A 119 8.56 -32.49 -7.65
C VAL A 119 9.51 -33.59 -8.07
N PHE A 120 10.83 -33.32 -8.08
CA PHE A 120 11.81 -34.37 -8.38
C PHE A 120 11.74 -35.52 -7.38
N LYS A 121 11.55 -35.24 -6.10
CA LYS A 121 11.40 -36.25 -5.06
C LYS A 121 10.10 -37.05 -5.16
N ILE A 122 9.06 -36.51 -5.79
CA ILE A 122 7.85 -37.26 -6.13
C ILE A 122 8.12 -38.25 -7.27
N ILE A 123 8.84 -37.80 -8.32
CA ILE A 123 9.13 -38.61 -9.52
C ILE A 123 10.18 -39.68 -9.23
N ALA A 124 11.23 -39.32 -8.50
CA ALA A 124 12.33 -40.19 -8.09
C ALA A 124 12.43 -40.17 -6.55
N PRO A 125 11.68 -41.04 -5.84
CA PRO A 125 11.64 -41.04 -4.39
C PRO A 125 13.01 -41.30 -3.76
N GLU A 126 13.49 -40.33 -2.99
CA GLU A 126 14.65 -40.48 -2.12
C GLU A 126 14.19 -40.67 -0.67
N LYS A 127 14.84 -41.60 0.05
CA LYS A 127 14.48 -41.91 1.44
C LYS A 127 14.81 -40.74 2.35
N VAL A 128 13.82 -40.28 3.12
CA VAL A 128 14.03 -39.33 4.20
C VAL A 128 14.73 -40.04 5.35
N THR A 129 15.81 -39.45 5.88
CA THR A 129 16.47 -40.00 7.06
C THR A 129 15.73 -39.55 8.30
N PHE A 130 15.02 -40.47 8.96
CA PHE A 130 14.37 -40.19 10.22
C PHE A 130 15.38 -39.97 11.33
N THR A 131 15.25 -38.87 12.07
CA THR A 131 16.01 -38.64 13.29
C THR A 131 15.10 -38.11 14.39
N ILE A 132 15.31 -38.59 15.62
CA ILE A 132 14.58 -38.09 16.80
C ILE A 132 14.83 -36.59 16.99
N VAL A 133 16.04 -36.14 16.65
CA VAL A 133 16.42 -34.71 16.72
C VAL A 133 15.54 -33.86 15.81
N ALA A 134 15.25 -34.29 14.57
CA ALA A 134 14.36 -33.57 13.68
C ALA A 134 12.92 -33.48 14.24
N VAL A 135 12.41 -34.57 14.81
CA VAL A 135 11.09 -34.57 15.48
C VAL A 135 11.05 -33.57 16.64
N ILE A 136 12.08 -33.57 17.51
CA ILE A 136 12.18 -32.62 18.62
C ILE A 136 12.18 -31.18 18.11
N ILE A 137 12.95 -30.89 17.04
CA ILE A 137 13.03 -29.55 16.45
C ILE A 137 11.68 -29.09 15.90
N LEU A 138 10.94 -29.97 15.22
CA LEU A 138 9.60 -29.63 14.71
C LEU A 138 8.60 -29.39 15.83
N ILE A 139 8.62 -30.21 16.89
CA ILE A 139 7.77 -30.01 18.08
C ILE A 139 8.11 -28.68 18.77
N VAL A 140 9.40 -28.40 18.98
CA VAL A 140 9.85 -27.12 19.57
C VAL A 140 9.44 -25.94 18.67
N SER A 141 9.51 -26.10 17.35
CA SER A 141 9.07 -25.08 16.39
C SER A 141 7.58 -24.76 16.54
N ILE A 142 6.75 -25.79 16.65
CA ILE A 142 5.31 -25.64 16.91
C ILE A 142 5.07 -24.89 18.23
N LEU A 143 5.79 -25.25 19.30
CA LEU A 143 5.64 -24.59 20.60
C LEU A 143 6.05 -23.11 20.55
N ILE A 144 7.14 -22.79 19.83
CA ILE A 144 7.60 -21.41 19.64
C ILE A 144 6.55 -20.61 18.85
N LYS A 145 6.03 -21.16 17.74
CA LYS A 145 5.00 -20.48 16.93
C LYS A 145 3.67 -20.32 17.67
N LEU A 146 3.25 -21.31 18.47
CA LEU A 146 2.10 -21.16 19.37
C LEU A 146 2.34 -20.07 20.41
N TRP A 147 3.54 -20.00 20.99
CA TRP A 147 3.90 -18.92 21.91
C TRP A 147 3.86 -17.56 21.23
N MET A 148 4.34 -17.46 19.98
CA MET A 148 4.25 -16.27 19.12
C MET A 148 2.80 -15.84 18.87
N ALA A 149 1.95 -16.77 18.45
CA ALA A 149 0.53 -16.52 18.27
C ALA A 149 -0.11 -15.96 19.54
N VAL A 150 0.16 -16.58 20.70
CA VAL A 150 -0.41 -16.13 21.98
C VAL A 150 0.03 -14.72 22.34
N PHE A 151 1.33 -14.39 22.24
CA PHE A 151 1.80 -13.07 22.64
C PHE A 151 1.40 -11.97 21.66
N ASN A 152 1.42 -12.25 20.35
CA ASN A 152 0.98 -11.28 19.33
C ASN A 152 -0.51 -11.00 19.46
N ARG A 153 -1.35 -12.03 19.71
CA ARG A 153 -2.78 -11.85 19.98
C ARG A 153 -3.04 -11.06 21.26
N TYR A 154 -2.26 -11.30 22.31
CA TYR A 154 -2.36 -10.55 23.56
C TYR A 154 -2.04 -9.07 23.34
N ALA A 155 -0.92 -8.76 22.66
CA ALA A 155 -0.51 -7.39 22.39
C ALA A 155 -1.49 -6.68 21.45
N SER A 156 -1.93 -7.36 20.38
CA SER A 156 -2.95 -6.88 19.43
C SER A 156 -4.21 -6.40 20.15
N LYS A 157 -4.79 -7.23 21.04
CA LYS A 157 -5.99 -6.86 21.81
C LYS A 157 -5.76 -5.69 22.76
N LYS A 158 -4.53 -5.46 23.23
CA LYS A 158 -4.21 -4.38 24.16
C LYS A 158 -4.04 -3.04 23.47
N ILE A 159 -3.40 -3.02 22.30
CA ILE A 159 -3.11 -1.79 21.56
C ILE A 159 -4.01 -1.57 20.34
N ASN A 160 -5.04 -2.42 20.19
CA ASN A 160 -5.94 -2.47 19.03
C ASN A 160 -5.17 -2.46 17.69
N SER A 161 -4.23 -3.39 17.54
CA SER A 161 -3.39 -3.50 16.33
C SER A 161 -3.84 -4.66 15.45
N ALA A 162 -4.33 -4.33 14.25
CA ALA A 162 -4.61 -5.29 13.20
C ALA A 162 -3.34 -6.02 12.72
N THR A 163 -2.22 -5.31 12.62
CA THR A 163 -0.91 -5.87 12.23
C THR A 163 -0.46 -7.00 13.15
N LEU A 164 -0.56 -6.80 14.48
CA LEU A 164 -0.22 -7.85 15.44
C LEU A 164 -1.26 -8.99 15.47
N LEU A 165 -2.51 -8.72 15.06
CA LEU A 165 -3.51 -9.77 14.90
C LEU A 165 -3.17 -10.67 13.71
N ALA A 166 -2.78 -10.07 12.58
CA ALA A 166 -2.32 -10.78 11.40
C ALA A 166 -1.07 -11.63 11.72
N ALA A 167 -0.05 -11.04 12.37
CA ALA A 167 1.15 -11.78 12.81
C ALA A 167 0.82 -12.97 13.75
N SER A 168 -0.24 -12.85 14.55
CA SER A 168 -0.73 -13.97 15.36
C SER A 168 -1.37 -15.06 14.51
N GLN A 169 -2.12 -14.71 13.46
CA GLN A 169 -2.76 -15.67 12.56
C GLN A 169 -1.71 -16.38 11.70
N ASP A 170 -0.72 -15.66 11.19
CA ASP A 170 0.41 -16.23 10.44
C ASP A 170 1.16 -17.26 11.27
N SER A 171 1.45 -16.92 12.54
CA SER A 171 2.08 -17.88 13.47
C SER A 171 1.24 -19.15 13.69
N LEU A 172 -0.10 -19.08 13.57
CA LEU A 172 -0.95 -20.27 13.63
C LEU A 172 -0.94 -21.06 12.31
N ASN A 173 -0.89 -20.38 11.18
CA ASN A 173 -0.74 -21.02 9.87
C ASN A 173 0.60 -21.79 9.79
N ASP A 174 1.67 -21.22 10.35
CA ASP A 174 2.96 -21.90 10.50
C ASP A 174 2.88 -23.15 11.36
N VAL A 175 2.11 -23.12 12.46
CA VAL A 175 1.89 -24.31 13.29
C VAL A 175 1.27 -25.43 12.45
N LEU A 176 0.29 -25.11 11.60
CA LEU A 176 -0.32 -26.08 10.70
C LEU A 176 0.67 -26.61 9.66
N ALA A 177 1.48 -25.72 9.06
CA ALA A 177 2.52 -26.12 8.11
C ALA A 177 3.56 -27.06 8.77
N THR A 178 4.09 -26.68 9.94
CA THR A 178 5.05 -27.49 10.69
C THR A 178 4.45 -28.79 11.23
N LEU A 179 3.15 -28.81 11.58
CA LEU A 179 2.46 -30.06 11.92
C LEU A 179 2.37 -30.99 10.71
N ALA A 180 2.07 -30.44 9.53
CA ALA A 180 2.00 -31.22 8.31
C ALA A 180 3.37 -31.80 7.91
N THR A 181 4.47 -31.05 8.10
CA THR A 181 5.83 -31.56 7.89
C THR A 181 6.22 -32.61 8.93
N LEU A 182 5.82 -32.45 10.20
CA LEU A 182 6.03 -33.45 11.23
C LEU A 182 5.29 -34.76 10.92
N ILE A 183 4.02 -34.67 10.50
CA ILE A 183 3.24 -35.82 10.07
C ILE A 183 3.91 -36.50 8.87
N SER A 184 4.39 -35.72 7.90
CA SER A 184 5.13 -36.21 6.74
C SER A 184 6.37 -37.02 7.15
N LEU A 185 7.17 -36.48 8.07
CA LEU A 185 8.36 -37.15 8.58
C LEU A 185 8.00 -38.46 9.29
N ILE A 186 6.97 -38.47 10.14
CA ILE A 186 6.53 -39.70 10.83
C ILE A 186 6.00 -40.73 9.84
N LEU A 187 5.18 -40.33 8.86
CA LEU A 187 4.61 -41.24 7.87
C LEU A 187 5.70 -41.88 6.99
N SER A 188 6.79 -41.17 6.71
CA SER A 188 7.92 -41.71 5.93
C SER A 188 8.60 -42.93 6.58
N LEU A 189 8.35 -43.22 7.86
CA LEU A 189 8.78 -44.46 8.52
C LEU A 189 7.94 -45.68 8.13
N TYR A 190 6.69 -45.47 7.75
CA TYR A 190 5.70 -46.53 7.58
C TYR A 190 5.29 -46.74 6.12
N THR A 191 5.71 -45.85 5.21
CA THR A 191 5.34 -45.92 3.79
C THR A 191 6.53 -45.61 2.89
N ASP A 192 6.58 -46.31 1.75
CA ASP A 192 7.50 -46.00 0.64
C ASP A 192 6.94 -44.93 -0.31
N LEU A 193 5.72 -44.43 -0.05
CA LEU A 193 5.15 -43.33 -0.82
C LEU A 193 5.99 -42.05 -0.62
N PRO A 194 6.11 -41.18 -1.65
CA PRO A 194 6.90 -39.95 -1.58
C PRO A 194 6.17 -38.83 -0.81
N VAL A 195 5.72 -39.11 0.42
CA VAL A 195 4.93 -38.20 1.26
C VAL A 195 5.67 -36.88 1.50
N ASP A 196 7.00 -36.94 1.71
CA ASP A 196 7.85 -35.77 1.89
C ASP A 196 7.92 -34.88 0.65
N GLY A 197 7.96 -35.47 -0.54
CA GLY A 197 7.92 -34.70 -1.79
C GLY A 197 6.56 -34.03 -1.99
N ILE A 198 5.46 -34.74 -1.72
CA ILE A 198 4.10 -34.18 -1.81
C ILE A 198 3.92 -33.02 -0.82
N MET A 199 4.30 -33.23 0.44
CA MET A 199 4.18 -32.19 1.47
C MET A 199 5.12 -31.02 1.22
N GLY A 200 6.34 -31.28 0.77
CA GLY A 200 7.27 -30.24 0.33
C GLY A 200 6.70 -29.40 -0.81
N ALA A 201 6.04 -30.01 -1.79
CA ALA A 201 5.41 -29.28 -2.90
C ALA A 201 4.27 -28.39 -2.40
N VAL A 202 3.40 -28.92 -1.52
CA VAL A 202 2.30 -28.15 -0.92
C VAL A 202 2.84 -26.93 -0.15
N VAL A 203 3.83 -27.13 0.73
CA VAL A 203 4.42 -26.03 1.50
C VAL A 203 5.14 -25.04 0.59
N SER A 204 5.86 -25.51 -0.43
CA SER A 204 6.55 -24.63 -1.38
C SER A 204 5.58 -23.75 -2.18
N ILE A 205 4.38 -24.24 -2.54
CA ILE A 205 3.34 -23.43 -3.17
C ILE A 205 2.85 -22.33 -2.23
N ILE A 206 2.68 -22.63 -0.94
CA ILE A 206 2.31 -21.64 0.07
C ILE A 206 3.39 -20.55 0.17
N VAL A 207 4.67 -20.94 0.24
CA VAL A 207 5.81 -20.01 0.26
C VAL A 207 5.86 -19.14 -1.00
N LEU A 208 5.66 -19.73 -2.18
CA LEU A 208 5.63 -18.99 -3.44
C LEU A 208 4.48 -17.97 -3.48
N LYS A 209 3.29 -18.36 -3.03
CA LYS A 209 2.15 -17.44 -2.93
C LYS A 209 2.48 -16.25 -2.01
N ALA A 210 3.06 -16.52 -0.84
CA ALA A 210 3.48 -15.47 0.09
C ALA A 210 4.55 -14.55 -0.54
N GLY A 211 5.53 -15.12 -1.26
CA GLY A 211 6.53 -14.34 -2.00
C GLY A 211 5.92 -13.44 -3.07
N ILE A 212 4.90 -13.92 -3.80
CA ILE A 212 4.18 -13.13 -4.83
C ILE A 212 3.39 -12.00 -4.18
N GLU A 213 2.77 -12.24 -3.03
CA GLU A 213 2.01 -11.23 -2.28
C GLU A 213 2.93 -10.11 -1.80
N ILE A 214 4.05 -10.45 -1.14
CA ILE A 214 5.06 -9.47 -0.72
C ILE A 214 5.60 -8.70 -1.93
N PHE A 215 5.85 -9.37 -3.06
CA PHE A 215 6.28 -8.74 -4.29
C PHE A 215 5.27 -7.68 -4.77
N LYS A 216 3.98 -8.01 -4.82
CA LYS A 216 2.91 -7.07 -5.23
C LYS A 216 2.78 -5.90 -4.27
N ASP A 217 2.76 -6.17 -2.96
CA ASP A 217 2.66 -5.16 -1.90
C ASP A 217 3.82 -4.18 -1.93
N THR A 218 4.94 -4.61 -2.49
CA THR A 218 6.14 -3.80 -2.65
C THR A 218 6.17 -3.02 -3.97
N VAL A 219 5.77 -3.64 -5.08
CA VAL A 219 5.81 -3.02 -6.41
C VAL A 219 4.73 -1.97 -6.57
N ASN A 220 3.53 -2.20 -6.03
CA ASN A 220 2.41 -1.27 -6.19
C ASN A 220 2.75 0.15 -5.66
N PRO A 221 3.29 0.31 -4.43
CA PRO A 221 3.73 1.62 -3.95
C PRO A 221 4.87 2.25 -4.77
N LEU A 222 5.74 1.43 -5.38
CA LEU A 222 6.81 1.92 -6.25
C LEU A 222 6.28 2.47 -7.58
N LEU A 223 5.24 1.86 -8.15
CA LEU A 223 4.58 2.32 -9.37
C LEU A 223 3.76 3.59 -9.15
N GLY A 224 3.28 3.81 -7.92
CA GLY A 224 2.35 4.87 -7.57
C GLY A 224 0.93 4.32 -7.46
N MET A 225 0.48 4.10 -6.22
CA MET A 225 -0.89 3.69 -5.95
C MET A 225 -1.82 4.89 -6.01
N ALA A 226 -3.05 4.66 -6.46
CA ALA A 226 -4.12 5.63 -6.29
C ALA A 226 -4.27 5.96 -4.80
N PRO A 227 -4.42 7.24 -4.43
CA PRO A 227 -4.62 7.62 -3.05
C PRO A 227 -5.96 7.10 -2.54
N ASP A 228 -6.08 6.99 -1.22
CA ASP A 228 -7.31 6.55 -0.58
C ASP A 228 -8.44 7.57 -0.79
N LYS A 229 -9.57 7.11 -1.33
CA LYS A 229 -10.71 7.99 -1.68
C LYS A 229 -11.28 8.72 -0.48
N GLU A 230 -11.26 8.08 0.69
CA GLU A 230 -11.73 8.68 1.94
C GLU A 230 -10.83 9.85 2.37
N LEU A 231 -9.50 9.66 2.30
CA LEU A 231 -8.52 10.72 2.55
C LEU A 231 -8.67 11.89 1.57
N ILE A 232 -8.91 11.62 0.29
CA ILE A 232 -9.06 12.67 -0.73
C ILE A 232 -10.29 13.52 -0.44
N LYS A 233 -11.42 12.87 -0.18
CA LYS A 233 -12.65 13.56 0.18
C LYS A 233 -12.48 14.41 1.45
N GLU A 234 -11.80 13.87 2.46
CA GLU A 234 -11.49 14.63 3.68
C GLU A 234 -10.60 15.86 3.40
N LEU A 235 -9.66 15.76 2.46
CA LEU A 235 -8.80 16.90 2.06
C LEU A 235 -9.60 17.96 1.31
N GLU A 236 -10.44 17.56 0.36
CA GLU A 236 -11.30 18.46 -0.39
C GLU A 236 -12.25 19.23 0.54
N GLU A 237 -12.98 18.51 1.41
CA GLU A 237 -13.89 19.12 2.39
C GLU A 237 -13.13 20.05 3.37
N TYR A 238 -11.90 19.69 3.74
CA TYR A 238 -11.09 20.51 4.63
C TYR A 238 -10.59 21.79 3.96
N ILE A 239 -10.16 21.73 2.70
CA ILE A 239 -9.68 22.90 1.95
C ILE A 239 -10.85 23.81 1.59
N LEU A 240 -11.99 23.25 1.15
CA LEU A 240 -13.22 24.01 0.86
C LEU A 240 -13.88 24.60 2.12
N SER A 241 -13.44 24.23 3.33
CA SER A 241 -13.91 24.88 4.55
C SER A 241 -13.37 26.31 4.76
N TYR A 242 -12.35 26.70 3.98
CA TYR A 242 -11.80 28.04 4.00
C TYR A 242 -12.56 28.92 3.00
N PRO A 243 -13.04 30.11 3.42
CA PRO A 243 -13.88 30.97 2.58
C PRO A 243 -13.16 31.47 1.32
N GLU A 244 -11.83 31.53 1.34
CA GLU A 244 -11.03 31.93 0.18
C GLU A 244 -10.94 30.85 -0.91
N ALA A 245 -11.29 29.58 -0.60
CA ALA A 245 -11.27 28.48 -1.56
C ALA A 245 -12.69 28.26 -2.13
N LEU A 246 -12.93 28.73 -3.36
CA LEU A 246 -14.23 28.67 -4.01
C LEU A 246 -14.49 27.31 -4.68
N GLY A 247 -13.43 26.63 -5.07
CA GLY A 247 -13.46 25.36 -5.79
C GLY A 247 -12.09 24.68 -5.78
N ILE A 248 -12.05 23.39 -6.11
CA ILE A 248 -10.82 22.60 -6.21
C ILE A 248 -10.88 21.73 -7.45
N HIS A 249 -9.78 21.65 -8.19
CA HIS A 249 -9.58 20.71 -9.28
C HIS A 249 -8.11 20.31 -9.41
N ASP A 250 -7.82 19.41 -10.36
CA ASP A 250 -6.47 18.91 -10.69
C ASP A 250 -5.68 18.42 -9.48
N LEU A 251 -6.36 17.72 -8.59
CA LEU A 251 -5.77 17.15 -7.40
C LEU A 251 -4.86 15.99 -7.80
N MET A 252 -3.57 16.13 -7.51
CA MET A 252 -2.54 15.13 -7.73
C MET A 252 -1.85 14.80 -6.43
N MET A 253 -1.87 13.53 -6.03
CA MET A 253 -1.16 13.06 -4.85
C MET A 253 0.00 12.14 -5.24
N HIS A 254 1.19 12.46 -4.75
CA HIS A 254 2.38 11.63 -4.91
C HIS A 254 2.83 11.04 -3.57
N ASP A 255 3.05 9.73 -3.55
CA ASP A 255 3.61 9.01 -2.39
C ASP A 255 5.08 8.62 -2.66
N TYR A 256 6.00 9.16 -1.86
CA TYR A 256 7.44 8.85 -1.90
C TYR A 256 7.87 7.92 -0.76
N GLY A 257 6.94 7.12 -0.29
CA GLY A 257 7.09 6.17 0.81
C GLY A 257 6.58 6.74 2.13
N PRO A 258 6.64 5.92 3.21
CA PRO A 258 5.97 6.23 4.46
C PRO A 258 6.33 7.61 5.01
N GLY A 259 5.29 8.37 5.35
CA GLY A 259 5.40 9.73 5.89
C GLY A 259 5.82 10.81 4.88
N ARG A 260 5.84 10.51 3.57
CA ARG A 260 6.27 11.44 2.52
C ARG A 260 5.24 11.50 1.40
N LYS A 261 4.14 12.20 1.69
CA LYS A 261 3.09 12.47 0.72
C LYS A 261 3.15 13.92 0.28
N PHE A 262 2.98 14.13 -1.01
CA PHE A 262 2.94 15.43 -1.65
C PHE A 262 1.58 15.58 -2.32
N LEU A 263 0.97 16.74 -2.17
CA LEU A 263 -0.30 17.08 -2.76
C LEU A 263 -0.11 18.33 -3.59
N THR A 264 -0.43 18.26 -4.87
CA THR A 264 -0.57 19.42 -5.73
C THR A 264 -2.03 19.53 -6.12
N LEU A 265 -2.58 20.73 -6.09
CA LEU A 265 -3.96 20.97 -6.51
C LEU A 265 -4.12 22.39 -7.01
N HIS A 266 -5.19 22.62 -7.76
CA HIS A 266 -5.66 23.95 -8.11
C HIS A 266 -6.79 24.34 -7.17
N VAL A 267 -6.76 25.57 -6.68
CA VAL A 267 -7.84 26.16 -5.86
C VAL A 267 -8.36 27.38 -6.58
N GLU A 268 -9.67 27.36 -6.88
CA GLU A 268 -10.36 28.51 -7.47
C GLU A 268 -10.46 29.64 -6.42
N VAL A 269 -10.03 30.84 -6.79
CA VAL A 269 -10.04 32.05 -5.92
C VAL A 269 -10.66 33.23 -6.66
N ASP A 270 -11.25 34.20 -5.96
CA ASP A 270 -11.83 35.37 -6.64
C ASP A 270 -10.73 36.27 -7.23
N CYS A 271 -10.85 36.60 -8.53
CA CYS A 271 -9.88 37.47 -9.22
C CYS A 271 -9.91 38.93 -8.73
N ASN A 272 -10.97 39.34 -8.03
CA ASN A 272 -11.14 40.68 -7.47
C ASN A 272 -10.49 40.83 -6.08
N ASP A 273 -10.12 39.73 -5.44
CA ASP A 273 -9.47 39.75 -4.13
C ASP A 273 -8.04 40.27 -4.20
N ASN A 274 -7.53 40.73 -3.06
CA ASN A 274 -6.15 41.17 -2.97
C ASN A 274 -5.20 39.98 -3.08
N ILE A 275 -4.42 39.91 -4.16
CA ILE A 275 -3.48 38.81 -4.44
C ILE A 275 -2.56 38.44 -3.28
N MET A 276 -2.10 39.41 -2.48
CA MET A 276 -1.23 39.13 -1.33
C MET A 276 -2.00 38.52 -0.17
N ALA A 277 -3.25 38.93 0.03
CA ALA A 277 -4.13 38.35 1.05
C ALA A 277 -4.57 36.94 0.67
N THR A 278 -4.91 36.71 -0.61
CA THR A 278 -5.25 35.40 -1.15
C THR A 278 -4.07 34.44 -1.06
N HIS A 279 -2.86 34.89 -1.41
CA HIS A 279 -1.65 34.09 -1.25
C HIS A 279 -1.38 33.73 0.22
N ASP A 280 -1.53 34.67 1.17
CA ASP A 280 -1.40 34.36 2.59
C ASP A 280 -2.45 33.33 3.05
N ALA A 281 -3.67 33.41 2.52
CA ALA A 281 -4.71 32.41 2.78
C ALA A 281 -4.30 31.02 2.29
N MET A 282 -3.78 30.91 1.06
CA MET A 282 -3.27 29.63 0.54
C MET A 282 -2.10 29.10 1.38
N ASP A 283 -1.13 29.93 1.77
CA ASP A 283 -0.02 29.54 2.66
C ASP A 283 -0.53 29.02 4.02
N ARG A 284 -1.62 29.59 4.55
CA ARG A 284 -2.26 29.09 5.78
C ARG A 284 -2.90 27.73 5.56
N ILE A 285 -3.60 27.53 4.44
CA ILE A 285 -4.21 26.25 4.07
C ILE A 285 -3.13 25.17 3.92
N GLU A 286 -2.05 25.44 3.19
CA GLU A 286 -0.93 24.51 3.00
C GLU A 286 -0.32 24.08 4.35
N ARG A 287 -0.06 25.04 5.25
CA ARG A 287 0.46 24.76 6.60
C ARG A 287 -0.54 23.99 7.46
N ALA A 288 -1.83 24.25 7.31
CA ALA A 288 -2.89 23.55 8.03
C ALA A 288 -3.00 22.09 7.57
N VAL A 289 -2.92 21.84 6.26
CA VAL A 289 -2.89 20.50 5.68
C VAL A 289 -1.63 19.73 6.14
N LEU A 290 -0.46 20.38 6.12
CA LEU A 290 0.79 19.79 6.63
C LEU A 290 0.69 19.45 8.13
N GLY A 291 0.10 20.33 8.94
CA GLY A 291 -0.05 20.14 10.38
C GLY A 291 -1.03 19.02 10.74
N LYS A 292 -2.14 18.89 10.01
CA LYS A 292 -3.22 17.93 10.30
C LYS A 292 -3.01 16.57 9.66
N TYR A 293 -2.59 16.54 8.39
CA TYR A 293 -2.49 15.32 7.58
C TYR A 293 -1.06 14.86 7.32
N HIS A 294 -0.05 15.68 7.66
CA HIS A 294 1.37 15.41 7.35
C HIS A 294 1.63 15.23 5.85
N ILE A 295 0.93 16.00 5.04
CA ILE A 295 1.06 16.04 3.59
C ILE A 295 1.66 17.39 3.21
N LEU A 296 2.76 17.37 2.44
CA LEU A 296 3.33 18.60 1.90
C LEU A 296 2.48 19.05 0.72
N THR A 297 1.81 20.18 0.85
CA THR A 297 0.87 20.67 -0.16
C THR A 297 1.45 21.84 -0.93
N THR A 298 1.18 21.90 -2.23
CA THR A 298 1.43 23.05 -3.09
C THR A 298 0.14 23.40 -3.80
N ILE A 299 -0.37 24.60 -3.56
CA ILE A 299 -1.60 25.10 -4.15
C ILE A 299 -1.25 26.02 -5.32
N HIS A 300 -1.78 25.70 -6.50
CA HIS A 300 -1.91 26.66 -7.57
C HIS A 300 -3.18 27.49 -7.36
N MET A 301 -3.05 28.81 -7.30
CA MET A 301 -4.21 29.71 -7.28
C MET A 301 -4.74 29.87 -8.69
N ASP A 302 -5.99 29.49 -8.91
CA ASP A 302 -6.67 29.69 -10.17
C ASP A 302 -7.74 30.80 -10.04
N PRO A 303 -7.48 32.00 -10.57
CA PRO A 303 -8.40 33.13 -10.40
C PRO A 303 -9.64 32.99 -11.29
N ILE A 304 -10.81 33.00 -10.67
CA ILE A 304 -12.11 33.03 -11.34
C ILE A 304 -12.81 34.38 -11.14
N ASP A 305 -13.50 34.86 -12.17
CA ASP A 305 -14.36 36.04 -12.05
C ASP A 305 -15.78 35.62 -11.65
N SER A 306 -16.05 35.63 -10.35
CA SER A 306 -17.36 35.32 -9.79
C SER A 306 -18.46 36.31 -10.22
N SER A 307 -18.08 37.48 -10.75
CA SER A 307 -19.00 38.55 -11.12
C SER A 307 -19.42 38.55 -12.59
N ASP A 308 -18.71 37.80 -13.46
CA ASP A 308 -19.06 37.70 -14.87
C ASP A 308 -20.27 36.77 -15.08
N VAL A 309 -21.45 37.40 -15.15
CA VAL A 309 -22.73 36.72 -15.34
C VAL A 309 -22.73 35.84 -16.59
N LEU A 310 -22.17 36.31 -17.71
CA LEU A 310 -22.20 35.57 -18.97
C LEU A 310 -21.31 34.33 -18.90
N THR A 311 -20.09 34.48 -18.36
CA THR A 311 -19.18 33.34 -18.18
C THR A 311 -19.79 32.30 -17.26
N ASN A 312 -20.40 32.71 -16.15
CA ASN A 312 -21.01 31.78 -15.20
C ASN A 312 -22.24 31.07 -15.78
N GLU A 313 -23.12 31.77 -16.51
CA GLU A 313 -24.25 31.16 -17.21
C GLU A 313 -23.79 30.11 -18.24
N LEU A 314 -22.74 30.43 -19.02
CA LEU A 314 -22.19 29.49 -20.00
C LEU A 314 -21.46 28.32 -19.35
N LYS A 315 -20.79 28.53 -18.21
CA LYS A 315 -20.15 27.47 -17.41
C LYS A 315 -21.18 26.42 -17.01
N GLU A 316 -22.31 26.86 -16.43
CA GLU A 316 -23.40 25.96 -16.03
C GLU A 316 -23.99 25.17 -17.21
N ILE A 317 -24.19 25.83 -18.37
CA ILE A 317 -24.65 25.14 -19.59
C ILE A 317 -23.67 24.04 -20.01
N VAL A 318 -22.35 24.30 -19.97
CA VAL A 318 -21.35 23.29 -20.31
C VAL A 318 -21.32 22.15 -19.28
N ILE A 319 -21.43 22.46 -17.98
CA ILE A 319 -21.52 21.46 -16.91
C ILE A 319 -22.70 20.53 -17.17
N ASP A 320 -23.89 21.09 -17.43
CA ASP A 320 -25.10 20.31 -17.71
C ASP A 320 -24.92 19.40 -18.93
N VAL A 321 -24.41 19.94 -20.04
CA VAL A 321 -24.16 19.16 -21.26
C VAL A 321 -23.18 18.00 -21.01
N VAL A 322 -22.12 18.23 -20.23
CA VAL A 322 -21.12 17.21 -19.91
C VAL A 322 -21.72 16.14 -18.98
N LYS A 323 -22.46 16.55 -17.95
CA LYS A 323 -23.13 15.62 -17.01
C LYS A 323 -24.25 14.80 -17.66
N GLU A 324 -24.95 15.35 -18.64
CA GLU A 324 -25.92 14.59 -19.43
C GLU A 324 -25.29 13.47 -20.28
N ILE A 325 -23.99 13.55 -20.57
CA ILE A 325 -23.26 12.46 -21.23
C ILE A 325 -22.89 11.39 -20.20
N ASN A 326 -22.33 11.81 -19.07
CA ASN A 326 -22.05 10.96 -17.91
C ASN A 326 -21.98 11.81 -16.64
N ASP A 327 -22.71 11.42 -15.60
CA ASP A 327 -22.79 12.14 -14.32
C ASP A 327 -21.46 12.17 -13.55
N GLU A 328 -20.53 11.26 -13.88
CA GLU A 328 -19.17 11.24 -13.30
C GLU A 328 -18.21 12.22 -14.02
N TYR A 329 -18.61 12.87 -15.10
CA TYR A 329 -17.77 13.83 -15.80
C TYR A 329 -17.89 15.22 -15.15
N SER A 330 -16.77 15.96 -15.17
CA SER A 330 -16.71 17.34 -14.69
C SER A 330 -15.90 18.20 -15.65
N ILE A 331 -15.91 19.52 -15.43
CA ILE A 331 -15.10 20.46 -16.19
C ILE A 331 -14.31 21.37 -15.24
N HIS A 332 -13.18 21.86 -15.72
CA HIS A 332 -12.35 22.88 -15.05
C HIS A 332 -11.77 23.87 -16.08
N ASP A 333 -11.07 24.91 -15.59
CA ASP A 333 -10.43 25.96 -16.40
C ASP A 333 -11.36 26.67 -17.39
N PHE A 334 -12.66 26.75 -17.04
CA PHE A 334 -13.68 27.31 -17.93
C PHE A 334 -13.49 28.81 -18.11
N ARG A 335 -13.38 29.24 -19.37
CA ARG A 335 -13.32 30.65 -19.75
C ARG A 335 -13.93 30.87 -21.12
N ILE A 336 -14.36 32.10 -21.39
CA ILE A 336 -14.92 32.49 -22.69
C ILE A 336 -14.05 33.53 -23.40
N VAL A 337 -14.02 33.45 -24.72
CA VAL A 337 -13.49 34.51 -25.59
C VAL A 337 -14.57 34.87 -26.60
N SER A 338 -15.27 35.98 -26.34
CA SER A 338 -16.32 36.49 -27.21
C SER A 338 -15.74 37.21 -28.42
N GLY A 339 -16.09 36.76 -29.62
CA GLY A 339 -15.76 37.40 -30.88
C GLY A 339 -17.01 37.96 -31.58
N PRO A 340 -16.85 38.75 -32.66
CA PRO A 340 -17.97 39.35 -33.38
C PRO A 340 -18.84 38.34 -34.14
N THR A 341 -18.37 37.10 -34.35
CA THR A 341 -19.09 36.05 -35.11
C THR A 341 -19.37 34.80 -34.30
N HIS A 342 -18.63 34.55 -33.22
CA HIS A 342 -18.73 33.35 -32.40
C HIS A 342 -18.13 33.61 -31.02
N THR A 343 -18.53 32.79 -30.05
CA THR A 343 -17.95 32.74 -28.71
C THR A 343 -17.16 31.45 -28.55
N ASN A 344 -15.89 31.55 -28.22
CA ASN A 344 -15.08 30.37 -27.88
C ASN A 344 -15.30 30.02 -26.42
N LEU A 345 -15.80 28.80 -26.17
CA LEU A 345 -15.90 28.17 -24.87
C LEU A 345 -14.66 27.30 -24.68
N ILE A 346 -13.79 27.72 -23.76
CA ILE A 346 -12.51 27.05 -23.51
C ILE A 346 -12.58 26.40 -22.13
N PHE A 347 -12.40 25.09 -22.05
CA PHE A 347 -12.51 24.33 -20.80
C PHE A 347 -11.93 22.94 -20.98
N ASP A 348 -11.51 22.33 -19.88
CA ASP A 348 -11.02 20.96 -19.88
C ASP A 348 -12.06 20.05 -19.25
N VAL A 349 -12.22 18.85 -19.83
CA VAL A 349 -13.20 17.85 -19.39
C VAL A 349 -12.45 16.75 -18.65
N LEU A 350 -12.79 16.57 -17.38
CA LEU A 350 -12.22 15.54 -16.53
C LEU A 350 -13.12 14.30 -16.53
N ILE A 351 -12.56 13.16 -16.94
CA ILE A 351 -13.25 11.86 -16.98
C ILE A 351 -12.63 10.86 -15.98
N PRO A 352 -13.40 9.88 -15.49
CA PRO A 352 -12.89 8.83 -14.60
C PRO A 352 -11.68 8.09 -15.20
N SER A 353 -10.72 7.72 -14.35
CA SER A 353 -9.45 7.10 -14.78
C SER A 353 -9.60 5.78 -15.55
N ASN A 354 -10.71 5.08 -15.34
CA ASN A 354 -11.05 3.82 -15.99
C ASN A 354 -11.87 3.99 -17.29
N ASP A 355 -12.31 5.20 -17.62
CA ASP A 355 -13.11 5.46 -18.82
C ASP A 355 -12.28 5.31 -20.10
N GLN A 356 -12.83 4.54 -21.05
CA GLN A 356 -12.19 4.16 -22.31
C GLN A 356 -12.80 4.89 -23.53
N ILE A 357 -13.68 5.88 -23.31
CA ILE A 357 -14.25 6.65 -24.39
C ILE A 357 -13.14 7.31 -25.21
N LYS A 358 -13.24 7.19 -26.54
CA LYS A 358 -12.26 7.87 -27.42
C LYS A 358 -12.46 9.37 -27.29
N HIS A 359 -11.39 10.09 -26.97
CA HIS A 359 -11.43 11.55 -26.78
C HIS A 359 -12.06 12.25 -27.99
N THR A 360 -11.78 11.79 -29.22
CA THR A 360 -12.38 12.36 -30.44
C THR A 360 -13.91 12.24 -30.49
N ILE A 361 -14.45 11.15 -29.95
CA ILE A 361 -15.91 10.93 -29.91
C ILE A 361 -16.54 11.84 -28.86
N LEU A 362 -15.94 11.91 -27.66
CA LEU A 362 -16.46 12.76 -26.59
C LEU A 362 -16.42 14.24 -26.97
N LYS A 363 -15.31 14.72 -27.58
CA LYS A 363 -15.22 16.10 -28.09
C LYS A 363 -16.31 16.40 -29.11
N GLU A 364 -16.57 15.48 -30.03
CA GLU A 364 -17.61 15.66 -31.04
C GLU A 364 -19.01 15.68 -30.43
N GLN A 365 -19.30 14.81 -29.45
CA GLN A 365 -20.58 14.79 -28.75
C GLN A 365 -20.86 16.09 -28.00
N ILE A 366 -19.87 16.59 -27.25
CA ILE A 366 -20.00 17.86 -26.50
C ILE A 366 -20.17 19.03 -27.47
N ASN A 367 -19.35 19.09 -28.52
CA ASN A 367 -19.41 20.15 -29.53
C ASN A 367 -20.76 20.16 -30.27
N GLN A 368 -21.31 18.99 -30.61
CA GLN A 368 -22.63 18.88 -31.25
C GLN A 368 -23.76 19.35 -30.32
N ARG A 369 -23.73 18.98 -29.04
CA ARG A 369 -24.73 19.41 -28.06
C ARG A 369 -24.69 20.91 -27.82
N LEU A 370 -23.50 21.49 -27.65
CA LEU A 370 -23.36 22.94 -27.46
C LEU A 370 -23.76 23.75 -28.69
N LYS A 371 -23.45 23.27 -29.91
CA LYS A 371 -23.91 23.90 -31.15
C LYS A 371 -25.41 23.78 -31.39
N ALA A 372 -26.06 22.75 -30.83
CA ALA A 372 -27.52 22.63 -30.88
C ALA A 372 -28.21 23.65 -29.97
N ILE A 373 -27.54 24.09 -28.90
CA ILE A 373 -28.01 25.17 -28.02
C ILE A 373 -27.82 26.53 -28.70
N ASP A 374 -26.61 26.82 -29.17
CA ASP A 374 -26.31 28.03 -29.95
C ASP A 374 -25.25 27.73 -31.04
N PRO A 375 -25.57 27.91 -32.33
CA PRO A 375 -24.63 27.68 -33.43
C PRO A 375 -23.36 28.55 -33.39
N SER A 376 -23.38 29.64 -32.62
CA SER A 376 -22.24 30.55 -32.43
C SER A 376 -21.25 30.07 -31.35
N TYR A 377 -21.54 28.97 -30.65
CA TYR A 377 -20.62 28.38 -29.67
C TYR A 377 -19.57 27.50 -30.36
N PHE A 378 -18.30 27.84 -30.11
CA PHE A 378 -17.15 27.08 -30.59
C PHE A 378 -16.38 26.56 -29.40
N THR A 379 -16.13 25.25 -29.36
CA THR A 379 -15.48 24.62 -28.23
C THR A 379 -13.98 24.46 -28.47
N VAL A 380 -13.19 24.78 -27.45
CA VAL A 380 -11.75 24.50 -27.39
C VAL A 380 -11.53 23.72 -26.09
N MET A 381 -11.49 22.40 -26.20
CA MET A 381 -11.44 21.53 -25.02
C MET A 381 -10.31 20.50 -25.05
N GLN A 382 -9.67 20.27 -23.90
CA GLN A 382 -8.89 19.07 -23.63
C GLN A 382 -9.78 18.03 -22.92
N ILE A 383 -9.41 16.75 -23.04
CA ILE A 383 -10.02 15.70 -22.22
C ILE A 383 -8.88 15.09 -21.40
N GLU A 384 -9.08 15.05 -20.10
CA GLU A 384 -8.11 14.60 -19.11
C GLU A 384 -8.71 13.50 -18.25
N HIS A 385 -7.85 12.60 -17.77
CA HIS A 385 -8.26 11.53 -16.87
C HIS A 385 -7.97 11.94 -15.43
N SER A 386 -8.94 11.75 -14.53
CA SER A 386 -8.72 11.93 -13.10
C SER A 386 -7.56 11.06 -12.62
N PHE A 387 -6.65 11.64 -11.84
CA PHE A 387 -5.60 10.90 -11.13
C PHE A 387 -6.09 10.22 -9.85
N VAL A 388 -7.34 10.48 -9.46
CA VAL A 388 -7.90 10.18 -8.14
C VAL A 388 -9.27 9.51 -8.22
#